data_AF-A0ABD2MF49-F1
#
_entry.id   AF-A0ABD2MF49-F1
#
_cell.length_a   1.000
_cell.length_b   1.000
_cell.length_c   1.000
_cell.angle_alpha   90.00
_cell.angle_beta   90.00
_cell.angle_gamma   90.00
#
_symmetry.space_group_name_H-M   'P 1'
#
loop_
_entity.id
_entity.type
_entity.pdbx_description
1 polymer ?
#
loop_
_entity_poly.entity_id
_entity_poly.type
_entity_poly.pdbx_seq_one_letter_code
_entity_poly.pdbx_strand_id
1 'polypeptide(L)'
;MNDKVYDVTKFLMEHPGGEEVLLQWAGYDATEAFNDVGHSADAKKMADDYLVGELKEDEGQTTAGVSLPEEAKKGEPTESWRQILSSPTWSNFLIPVALSLGVFCAYKLGTAIYRQMVSAS
;
A
#
# COMPACT_ATOMS: atom_id res chain seq x y z
N MET A 1 -5.86 -13.13 13.25
CA MET A 1 -6.76 -14.31 13.16
C MET A 1 -7.69 -14.28 14.35
N ASN A 2 -9.02 -14.19 14.14
CA ASN A 2 -10.03 -14.11 15.20
C ASN A 2 -9.68 -13.05 16.27
N ASP A 3 -9.40 -11.83 15.83
CA ASP A 3 -9.00 -10.69 16.68
C ASP A 3 -7.74 -10.91 17.52
N LYS A 4 -6.96 -11.94 17.20
CA LYS A 4 -5.65 -12.21 17.78
C LYS A 4 -4.51 -11.86 16.82
N VAL A 5 -3.45 -11.32 17.39
CA VAL A 5 -2.24 -10.87 16.70
C VAL A 5 -1.13 -11.89 16.92
N TYR A 6 -0.56 -12.39 15.82
CA TYR A 6 0.47 -13.43 15.83
C TYR A 6 1.76 -12.93 15.18
N ASP A 7 2.91 -13.18 15.80
CA ASP A 7 4.22 -12.94 15.20
C ASP A 7 4.80 -14.25 14.68
N VAL A 8 4.60 -14.48 13.38
CA VAL A 8 5.08 -15.66 12.66
C VAL A 8 6.43 -15.44 11.98
N THR A 9 7.17 -14.38 12.31
CA THR A 9 8.44 -14.03 11.64
C THR A 9 9.45 -15.18 11.68
N LYS A 10 9.51 -15.91 12.80
CA LYS A 10 10.40 -17.08 12.96
C LYS A 10 9.91 -18.30 12.20
N PHE A 11 8.62 -18.38 11.91
CA PHE A 11 7.97 -19.51 11.26
C PHE A 11 7.97 -19.41 9.73
N LEU A 12 8.36 -18.27 9.15
CA LEU A 12 8.30 -18.02 7.70
C LEU A 12 8.91 -19.15 6.86
N MET A 13 10.14 -19.58 7.20
CA MET A 13 10.84 -20.64 6.47
C MET A 13 10.43 -22.06 6.86
N GLU A 14 9.71 -22.21 7.98
CA GLU A 14 9.24 -23.50 8.47
C GLU A 14 7.80 -23.79 8.02
N HIS A 15 7.12 -22.80 7.45
CA HIS A 15 5.75 -22.93 6.99
C HIS A 15 5.64 -23.88 5.78
N PRO A 16 4.91 -25.01 5.89
CA PRO A 16 4.80 -25.98 4.80
C PRO A 16 4.16 -25.41 3.51
N GLY A 17 3.40 -24.33 3.61
CA GLY A 17 2.78 -23.63 2.48
C GLY A 17 3.67 -22.58 1.81
N GLY A 18 4.91 -22.40 2.27
CA GLY A 18 5.84 -21.37 1.79
C GLY A 18 5.73 -20.04 2.56
N GLU A 19 6.79 -19.23 2.52
CA GLU A 19 6.81 -17.93 3.21
C GLU A 19 5.94 -16.87 2.51
N GLU A 20 5.73 -17.02 1.21
CA GLU A 20 5.07 -16.05 0.35
C GLU A 20 3.61 -15.82 0.77
N VAL A 21 2.92 -16.90 1.15
CA VAL A 21 1.52 -16.81 1.59
C VAL A 21 1.39 -16.16 2.96
N LEU A 22 2.39 -16.26 3.84
CA LEU A 22 2.39 -15.55 5.11
C LEU A 22 2.68 -14.06 4.91
N LEU A 23 3.61 -13.73 4.00
CA LEU A 23 3.93 -12.34 3.66
C LEU A 23 2.78 -11.61 2.98
N GLN A 24 1.99 -12.30 2.15
CA GLN A 24 0.79 -11.72 1.52
C GLN A 24 -0.23 -11.21 2.55
N TRP A 25 -0.31 -11.85 3.70
CA TRP A 25 -1.24 -11.50 4.78
C TRP A 25 -0.57 -10.78 5.96
N ALA A 26 0.72 -10.43 5.84
CA ALA A 26 1.43 -9.71 6.89
C ALA A 26 0.79 -8.34 7.15
N GLY A 27 0.35 -8.11 8.40
CA GLY A 27 -0.33 -6.88 8.81
C GLY A 27 -1.83 -6.83 8.49
N TYR A 28 -2.41 -7.88 7.92
CA TYR A 28 -3.84 -8.00 7.63
C TYR A 28 -4.47 -9.16 8.41
N ASP A 29 -5.80 -9.20 8.50
CA ASP A 29 -6.47 -10.35 9.10
C ASP A 29 -6.48 -11.54 8.14
N ALA A 30 -5.82 -12.62 8.55
CA ALA A 30 -5.68 -13.85 7.78
C ALA A 30 -6.72 -14.93 8.17
N THR A 31 -7.77 -14.60 8.93
CA THR A 31 -8.71 -15.59 9.49
C THR A 31 -9.34 -16.48 8.43
N GLU A 32 -9.89 -15.87 7.38
CA GLU A 32 -10.54 -16.58 6.27
C GLU A 32 -9.53 -17.45 5.52
N ALA A 33 -8.41 -16.85 5.07
CA ALA A 33 -7.36 -17.57 4.35
C ALA A 33 -6.80 -18.76 5.15
N PHE A 34 -6.63 -18.61 6.45
CA PHE A 34 -6.17 -19.69 7.33
C PHE A 34 -7.20 -20.82 7.46
N ASN A 35 -8.49 -20.49 7.51
CA ASN A 35 -9.57 -21.47 7.62
C ASN A 35 -9.85 -22.20 6.30
N ASP A 36 -9.81 -21.49 5.18
CA ASP A 36 -10.10 -22.03 3.84
C ASP A 36 -9.10 -23.10 3.39
N VAL A 37 -7.84 -22.96 3.81
CA VAL A 37 -6.79 -23.97 3.54
C VAL A 37 -7.05 -25.26 4.32
N GLY A 38 -7.81 -25.22 5.41
CA GLY A 38 -8.14 -26.41 6.20
C GLY A 38 -6.98 -26.92 7.06
N HIS A 39 -6.27 -26.01 7.74
CA HIS A 39 -5.20 -26.39 8.68
C HIS A 39 -5.68 -27.38 9.74
N SER A 40 -4.83 -28.38 10.06
CA SER A 40 -5.12 -29.41 11.06
C SER A 40 -5.26 -28.83 12.47
N ALA A 41 -5.88 -29.58 13.39
CA ALA A 41 -6.02 -29.16 14.78
C ALA A 41 -4.66 -28.88 15.44
N ASP A 42 -3.63 -29.67 15.11
CA ASP A 42 -2.27 -29.47 15.61
C ASP A 42 -1.64 -28.18 15.06
N ALA A 43 -1.89 -27.85 13.78
CA ALA A 43 -1.42 -26.59 13.20
C ALA A 43 -2.08 -25.37 13.87
N LYS A 44 -3.37 -25.46 14.18
CA LYS A 44 -4.09 -24.41 14.95
C LYS A 44 -3.49 -24.24 16.33
N LYS A 45 -3.13 -25.34 16.99
CA LYS A 45 -2.48 -25.31 18.30
C LYS A 45 -1.06 -24.74 18.24
N MET A 46 -0.28 -25.07 17.21
CA MET A 46 1.04 -24.47 17.00
C MET A 46 0.97 -22.96 16.74
N ALA A 47 -0.11 -22.47 16.13
CA ALA A 47 -0.30 -21.04 15.94
C ALA A 47 -0.35 -20.28 17.29
N ASP A 48 -0.88 -20.90 18.35
CA ASP A 48 -0.95 -20.29 19.68
C ASP A 48 0.43 -19.98 20.28
N ASP A 49 1.48 -20.72 19.89
CA ASP A 49 2.86 -20.45 20.33
C ASP A 49 3.41 -19.12 19.78
N TYR A 50 2.79 -18.60 18.72
CA TYR A 50 3.15 -17.33 18.06
C TYR A 50 2.22 -16.17 18.46
N LEU A 51 1.29 -16.38 19.38
CA LEU A 51 0.37 -15.35 19.85
C LEU A 51 1.10 -14.25 20.61
N VAL A 52 0.97 -13.00 20.15
CA VAL A 52 1.56 -11.83 20.81
C VAL A 52 0.53 -11.06 21.62
N GLY A 53 -0.74 -11.06 21.20
CA GLY A 53 -1.81 -10.40 21.93
C GLY A 53 -3.14 -10.39 21.19
N GLU A 54 -4.06 -9.61 21.73
CA GLU A 54 -5.41 -9.43 21.18
C GLU A 54 -5.55 -8.01 20.62
N LEU A 55 -6.26 -7.90 19.51
CA LEU A 55 -6.61 -6.65 18.88
C LEU A 55 -7.66 -5.96 19.75
N LYS A 56 -7.37 -4.73 20.19
CA LYS A 56 -8.35 -3.93 20.91
C LYS A 56 -9.35 -3.36 19.91
N GLU A 57 -10.63 -3.59 20.17
CA GLU A 57 -11.69 -2.78 19.58
C GLU A 57 -11.59 -1.38 20.18
N ASP A 58 -10.91 -0.46 19.50
CA ASP A 58 -11.18 0.96 19.72
C ASP A 58 -12.58 1.20 19.16
N GLU A 59 -13.50 1.68 20.01
CA GLU A 59 -14.85 2.10 19.63
C GLU A 59 -14.76 3.28 18.62
N GLY A 60 -14.48 2.95 17.36
CA GLY A 60 -14.07 3.95 16.38
C GLY A 60 -13.79 3.46 14.98
N GLN A 61 -14.02 2.18 14.64
CA GLN A 61 -14.06 1.70 13.25
C GLN A 61 -14.64 0.29 13.12
N THR A 62 -15.97 0.18 13.10
CA THR A 62 -16.66 -1.01 12.60
C THR A 62 -16.73 -1.00 11.07
N THR A 63 -16.01 -1.93 10.45
CA THR A 63 -16.33 -2.67 9.20
C THR A 63 -16.79 -1.90 7.95
N ALA A 64 -16.01 -1.97 6.86
CA ALA A 64 -16.55 -2.23 5.52
C ALA A 64 -15.43 -2.62 4.54
N GLY A 65 -15.48 -3.85 4.04
CA GLY A 65 -15.06 -4.08 2.66
C GLY A 65 -16.00 -3.30 1.73
N VAL A 66 -15.37 -2.65 0.75
CA VAL A 66 -15.90 -2.02 -0.47
C VAL A 66 -16.31 -0.54 -0.37
N SER A 67 -15.86 0.18 -1.41
CA SER A 67 -16.20 1.54 -1.86
C SER A 67 -15.58 2.73 -1.12
N LEU A 68 -14.88 3.56 -1.92
CA LEU A 68 -14.46 4.91 -1.60
C LEU A 68 -15.60 5.71 -0.94
N PRO A 69 -15.29 6.58 0.03
CA PRO A 69 -16.04 7.83 0.14
C PRO A 69 -15.13 9.06 0.20
N GLU A 70 -15.39 9.91 -0.79
CA GLU A 70 -15.58 11.36 -0.73
C GLU A 70 -15.57 12.06 0.66
N GLU A 71 -14.65 13.03 0.75
CA GLU A 71 -14.74 14.35 1.41
C GLU A 71 -14.95 14.49 2.94
N ALA A 72 -13.86 14.97 3.55
CA ALA A 72 -13.79 16.17 4.37
C ALA A 72 -14.46 16.22 5.76
N LYS A 73 -13.62 16.24 6.80
CA LYS A 73 -13.62 17.31 7.82
C LYS A 73 -12.26 17.46 8.53
N LYS A 74 -11.51 18.44 8.06
CA LYS A 74 -10.68 19.44 8.79
C LYS A 74 -10.16 19.05 10.19
N GLY A 75 -8.89 18.64 10.23
CA GLY A 75 -8.00 18.64 11.40
C GLY A 75 -6.54 18.62 10.93
N GLU A 76 -5.94 19.82 10.89
CA GLU A 76 -4.52 20.21 10.71
C GLU A 76 -3.51 19.28 9.97
N PRO A 77 -3.00 19.72 8.79
CA PRO A 77 -1.96 19.03 8.04
C PRO A 77 -0.57 19.58 8.41
N THR A 78 0.03 19.08 9.49
CA THR A 78 1.47 19.25 9.77
C THR A 78 1.89 17.95 10.43
N GLU A 79 2.08 16.87 9.69
CA GLU A 79 3.43 16.34 9.42
C GLU A 79 3.42 15.34 8.23
N SER A 80 2.23 14.97 7.73
CA SER A 80 2.03 13.92 6.71
C SER A 80 2.48 14.33 5.31
N TRP A 81 2.27 15.57 4.90
CA TRP A 81 2.66 16.05 3.57
C TRP A 81 4.18 16.16 3.39
N ARG A 82 4.95 16.46 4.45
CA ARG A 82 6.43 16.42 4.35
C ARG A 82 6.92 14.99 4.18
N GLN A 83 6.30 14.01 4.82
CA GLN A 83 6.69 12.61 4.70
C GLN A 83 6.35 12.04 3.32
N ILE A 84 5.19 12.42 2.77
CA ILE A 84 4.86 12.11 1.37
C ILE A 84 5.89 12.77 0.47
N LEU A 85 6.16 14.08 0.63
CA LEU A 85 7.13 14.82 -0.19
C LEU A 85 8.59 14.37 -0.03
N SER A 86 8.93 13.68 1.07
CA SER A 86 10.30 13.24 1.37
C SER A 86 10.49 11.74 1.13
N SER A 87 9.45 11.00 0.75
CA SER A 87 9.60 9.56 0.53
C SER A 87 10.42 9.29 -0.74
N PRO A 88 11.43 8.40 -0.72
CA PRO A 88 12.27 8.13 -1.90
C PRO A 88 11.53 7.47 -3.08
N THR A 89 10.34 6.89 -2.85
CA THR A 89 9.65 6.03 -3.82
C THR A 89 8.81 6.79 -4.85
N TRP A 90 8.21 7.94 -4.49
CA TRP A 90 7.33 8.74 -5.37
C TRP A 90 8.10 9.84 -6.15
N SER A 91 9.13 10.47 -5.56
CA SER A 91 9.92 11.53 -6.21
C SER A 91 10.68 11.03 -7.44
N ASN A 92 11.09 9.76 -7.43
CA ASN A 92 11.88 9.15 -8.51
C ASN A 92 11.09 8.97 -9.82
N PHE A 93 9.75 9.00 -9.76
CA PHE A 93 8.88 8.92 -10.94
C PHE A 93 8.33 10.28 -11.35
N LEU A 94 7.97 11.15 -10.40
CA LEU A 94 7.30 12.41 -10.72
C LEU A 94 8.23 13.50 -11.26
N ILE A 95 9.49 13.54 -10.80
CA ILE A 95 10.46 14.55 -11.27
C ILE A 95 10.83 14.33 -12.75
N PRO A 96 11.17 13.10 -13.20
CA PRO A 96 11.43 12.85 -14.62
C PRO A 96 10.21 13.09 -15.50
N VAL A 97 8.99 12.76 -15.04
CA VAL A 97 7.75 12.98 -15.80
C VAL A 97 7.47 14.48 -15.98
N ALA A 98 7.62 15.28 -14.92
CA ALA A 98 7.41 16.72 -15.00
C ALA A 98 8.43 17.41 -15.92
N LEU A 99 9.71 17.05 -15.83
CA LEU A 99 10.76 17.57 -16.73
C LEU A 99 10.50 17.18 -18.19
N SER A 100 10.09 15.92 -18.42
CA SER A 100 9.79 15.41 -19.76
C SER A 100 8.61 16.15 -20.40
N LEU A 101 7.53 16.41 -19.64
CA LEU A 101 6.39 17.17 -20.11
C LEU A 101 6.76 18.63 -20.41
N GLY A 102 7.61 19.25 -19.58
CA GLY A 102 8.11 20.61 -19.82
C GLY A 102 8.89 20.74 -21.12
N VAL A 103 9.84 19.83 -21.36
CA VAL A 103 10.64 19.79 -22.61
C VAL A 103 9.73 19.51 -23.81
N PHE A 104 8.77 18.58 -23.69
CA PHE A 104 7.84 18.26 -24.76
C PHE A 104 6.94 19.45 -25.13
N CYS A 105 6.41 20.17 -24.14
CA CYS A 105 5.62 21.38 -24.37
C CYS A 105 6.44 22.48 -25.05
N ALA A 106 7.67 22.73 -24.59
CA ALA A 106 8.57 23.70 -25.22
C ALA A 106 8.91 23.29 -26.66
N TYR A 107 9.18 22.01 -26.90
CA TYR A 107 9.43 21.47 -28.24
C TYR A 107 8.21 21.64 -29.17
N LYS A 108 6.99 21.31 -28.69
CA LYS A 108 5.76 21.47 -29.47
C LYS A 108 5.44 22.92 -29.77
N LEU A 109 5.63 23.83 -28.82
CA LEU A 109 5.40 25.25 -29.03
C LEU A 109 6.46 25.85 -29.96
N GLY A 110 7.73 25.52 -29.76
CA GLY A 110 8.83 25.98 -30.62
C GLY A 110 8.68 25.50 -32.06
N THR A 111 8.33 24.22 -32.27
CA THR A 111 8.07 23.68 -33.62
C THR A 111 6.83 24.29 -34.27
N ALA A 112 5.77 24.60 -33.51
CA ALA A 112 4.60 25.29 -34.04
C ALA A 112 4.93 26.72 -34.49
N ILE A 113 5.68 27.48 -33.69
CA ILE A 113 6.12 28.84 -34.02
C ILE A 113 7.06 28.82 -35.22
N TYR A 114 8.05 27.93 -35.24
CA TYR A 114 8.98 27.78 -36.35
C TYR A 114 8.26 27.44 -37.66
N ARG A 115 7.29 26.52 -37.61
CA ARG A 115 6.47 26.17 -38.79
C ARG A 115 5.66 27.36 -39.30
N GLN A 116 5.12 28.20 -38.43
CA GLN A 116 4.41 29.42 -38.85
C GLN A 116 5.33 30.44 -39.51
N MET A 117 6.54 30.65 -38.99
CA MET A 117 7.52 31.58 -39.57
C MET A 117 8.00 31.14 -40.95
N VAL A 118 8.31 29.84 -41.11
CA VAL A 118 8.75 29.27 -42.41
C VAL A 118 7.61 29.28 -43.43
N SER A 119 6.35 29.08 -43.01
CA SER A 119 5.20 29.15 -43.93
C SER A 119 4.81 30.59 -44.32
N ALA A 120 5.33 31.60 -43.62
CA ALA A 120 5.05 33.01 -43.86
C ALA A 120 6.18 33.73 -44.62
N SER A 121 7.25 33.02 -44.99
CA SER A 121 8.37 33.49 -45.81
C SER A 121 8.27 32.95 -47.23
#